data_AF-A0A699WDA8-F1
#
_entry.id   AF-A0A699WDA8-F1
#
_cell.length_a   1.000
_cell.length_b   1.000
_cell.length_c   1.000
_cell.angle_alpha   90.00
_cell.angle_beta   90.00
_cell.angle_gamma   90.00
#
_symmetry.space_group_name_H-M   'P 1'
#
loop_
_entity.id
_entity.type
_entity.pdbx_description
1 polymer ?
#
loop_
_entity_poly.entity_id
_entity_poly.type
_entity_poly.pdbx_seq_one_letter_code
_entity_poly.pdbx_strand_id
1 'polypeptide(L)'
;MGDGINSKFPDYGPTLGAGDSVLLFSSKRLARRGVQPQPDENLYVSHREGANYWSDAEPLPKPINSPSNEGSACFSHDGRTIF
;
A
#
# COMPACT_ATOMS: atom_id res chain seq x y z
N MET A 1 5.15 2.97 13.54
CA MET A 1 4.05 3.19 12.58
C MET A 1 3.39 4.51 12.93
N GLY A 2 3.49 5.50 12.04
CA GLY A 2 3.00 6.87 12.26
C GLY A 2 1.91 7.25 11.25
N ASP A 3 1.57 8.54 11.20
CA ASP A 3 0.48 9.11 10.38
C ASP A 3 0.63 8.86 8.86
N GLY A 4 1.84 8.58 8.38
CA GLY A 4 2.08 8.28 6.95
C GLY A 4 1.64 6.86 6.53
N ILE A 5 1.60 5.91 7.47
CA ILE A 5 1.06 4.57 7.23
C ILE A 5 -0.38 4.49 7.68
N ASN A 6 -0.72 4.92 8.90
CA ASN A 6 -2.03 4.65 9.46
C ASN A 6 -3.08 5.60 8.88
N SER A 7 -4.13 5.05 8.28
CA SER A 7 -5.24 5.86 7.78
C SER A 7 -6.48 5.73 8.66
N LYS A 8 -7.45 6.64 8.51
CA LYS A 8 -8.78 6.47 9.15
C LYS A 8 -9.62 5.36 8.51
N PHE A 9 -9.12 4.79 7.42
CA PHE A 9 -9.78 3.74 6.65
C PHE A 9 -9.16 2.39 7.01
N PRO A 10 -9.90 1.29 6.84
CA PRO A 10 -9.36 -0.02 7.13
C PRO A 10 -8.24 -0.37 6.14
N ASP A 11 -7.15 -0.92 6.69
CA ASP A 11 -5.97 -1.40 6.00
C ASP A 11 -5.87 -2.93 6.20
N TYR A 12 -5.55 -3.67 5.15
CA TYR A 12 -5.55 -5.13 5.15
C TYR A 12 -4.28 -5.72 4.53
N GLY A 13 -3.99 -6.97 4.90
CA GLY A 13 -2.94 -7.80 4.28
C GLY A 13 -1.55 -7.15 4.17
N PRO A 14 -0.97 -6.58 5.24
CA PRO A 14 0.37 -6.04 5.16
C PRO A 14 1.39 -7.14 4.87
N THR A 15 2.23 -6.93 3.87
CA THR A 15 3.35 -7.79 3.51
C THR A 15 4.64 -6.98 3.47
N LEU A 16 5.73 -7.57 3.95
CA LEU A 16 7.06 -6.98 3.92
C LEU A 16 7.84 -7.58 2.74
N GLY A 17 8.48 -6.71 1.97
CA GLY A 17 9.29 -7.06 0.81
C GLY A 17 10.66 -6.40 0.85
N ALA A 18 11.54 -6.84 -0.05
CA ALA A 18 12.87 -6.27 -0.28
C ALA A 18 13.72 -6.14 0.99
N GLY A 19 13.77 -7.19 1.82
CA GLY A 19 14.57 -7.19 3.06
C GLY A 19 14.06 -6.18 4.11
N ASP A 20 12.75 -6.18 4.36
CA ASP A 20 12.06 -5.33 5.34
C ASP A 20 12.16 -3.83 5.06
N SER A 21 12.38 -3.45 3.80
CA SER A 21 12.47 -2.06 3.36
C SER A 21 11.20 -1.56 2.65
N VAL A 22 10.31 -2.47 2.27
CA VAL A 22 9.06 -2.14 1.56
C VAL A 22 7.89 -2.79 2.28
N LEU A 23 6.85 -2.01 2.53
CA LEU A 23 5.58 -2.47 3.09
C LEU A 23 4.52 -2.30 2.01
N LEU A 24 3.90 -3.40 1.60
CA LEU A 24 2.77 -3.41 0.68
C LEU A 24 1.53 -3.82 1.46
N PHE A 25 0.42 -3.14 1.23
CA PHE A 25 -0.84 -3.42 1.91
C PHE A 25 -2.00 -2.91 1.05
N SER A 26 -3.18 -3.48 1.26
CA SER A 26 -4.41 -3.01 0.61
C SER A 26 -5.14 -2.04 1.54
N SER A 27 -5.68 -0.97 0.98
CA SER A 27 -6.31 0.10 1.77
C SER A 27 -7.46 0.77 1.03
N LYS A 28 -8.50 1.10 1.79
CA LYS A 28 -9.62 1.93 1.32
C LYS A 28 -9.35 3.44 1.48
N ARG A 29 -8.09 3.81 1.76
CA ARG A 29 -7.69 5.21 1.87
C ARG A 29 -7.87 5.94 0.54
N LEU A 30 -8.12 7.24 0.63
CA LEU A 30 -8.13 8.12 -0.53
C LEU A 30 -6.70 8.36 -0.99
N ALA A 31 -6.40 8.01 -2.25
CA ALA A 31 -5.10 8.22 -2.87
C ALA A 31 -4.63 9.69 -2.77
N ARG A 32 -5.56 10.66 -2.74
CA ARG A 32 -5.28 12.09 -2.50
C ARG A 32 -6.45 12.77 -1.80
N ARG A 33 -6.16 13.78 -0.96
CA ARG A 33 -7.19 14.72 -0.46
C ARG A 33 -7.93 15.35 -1.65
N GLY A 34 -9.24 15.12 -1.72
CA GLY A 34 -10.11 15.69 -2.77
C GLY A 34 -10.41 14.75 -3.95
N VAL A 35 -9.80 13.56 -4.01
CA VAL A 35 -10.27 12.50 -4.90
C VAL A 35 -11.50 11.85 -4.26
N GLN A 36 -12.54 11.61 -5.08
CA GLN A 36 -13.78 11.01 -4.57
C GLN A 36 -13.47 9.70 -3.84
N PRO A 37 -14.14 9.41 -2.71
CA PRO A 37 -14.10 8.09 -2.10
C PRO A 37 -14.57 7.06 -3.10
N GLN A 38 -13.62 6.42 -3.76
CA GLN A 38 -13.86 5.14 -4.39
C GLN A 38 -13.96 4.14 -3.24
N PRO A 39 -15.10 3.42 -3.12
CA PRO A 39 -15.26 2.37 -2.12
C PRO A 39 -14.34 1.16 -2.37
N ASP A 40 -13.56 1.21 -3.46
CA ASP A 40 -12.63 0.19 -3.90
C ASP A 40 -11.31 0.26 -3.11
N GLU A 41 -10.92 -0.89 -2.60
CA GLU A 41 -9.64 -1.14 -1.96
C GLU A 41 -8.55 -1.14 -3.03
N ASN A 42 -7.49 -0.37 -2.80
CA ASN A 42 -6.36 -0.26 -3.72
C ASN A 42 -5.10 -0.75 -3.00
N LEU A 43 -4.10 -1.18 -3.78
CA LEU A 43 -2.78 -1.53 -3.27
C LEU A 43 -1.92 -0.28 -3.07
N TYR A 44 -1.33 -0.18 -1.88
CA TYR A 44 -0.43 0.89 -1.47
C TYR A 44 0.92 0.34 -1.06
N VAL A 45 1.96 1.11 -1.35
CA VAL A 45 3.34 0.83 -0.96
C VAL A 45 3.88 1.93 -0.07
N SER A 46 4.62 1.56 0.96
CA SER A 46 5.38 2.48 1.81
C SER A 46 6.81 1.96 1.93
N HIS A 47 7.77 2.89 1.92
CA HIS A 47 9.19 2.61 1.97
C HIS A 47 9.73 2.92 3.36
N ARG A 48 10.63 2.07 3.86
CA ARG A 48 11.26 2.27 5.16
C ARG A 48 12.38 3.31 5.04
N GLU A 49 12.09 4.53 5.45
CA GLU A 49 13.04 5.65 5.51
C GLU A 49 13.77 5.63 6.87
N GLY A 50 14.70 4.69 7.04
CA GLY A 50 15.55 4.55 8.24
C GLY A 50 15.03 3.57 9.31
N ALA A 51 15.57 3.64 10.52
CA ALA A 51 15.37 2.58 11.52
C ALA A 51 13.91 2.45 12.00
N ASN A 52 13.18 3.56 12.13
CA ASN A 52 11.85 3.58 12.77
C ASN A 52 10.79 4.37 12.00
N TYR A 53 11.11 4.82 10.78
CA TYR A 53 10.22 5.66 9.99
C TYR A 53 9.89 4.99 8.66
N TRP A 54 8.66 5.23 8.23
CA TRP A 54 8.11 4.75 6.97
C TRP A 54 7.59 5.96 6.22
N SER A 55 7.83 6.00 4.92
CA SER A 55 7.33 7.04 4.04
C SER A 55 5.81 7.06 4.04
N ASP A 56 5.24 8.14 3.52
CA ASP A 56 3.82 8.16 3.20
C ASP A 56 3.49 7.02 2.23
N ALA A 57 2.31 6.44 2.43
CA ALA A 57 1.84 5.36 1.58
C ALA A 57 1.39 5.89 0.23
N GLU A 58 1.98 5.37 -0.84
CA GLU A 58 1.68 5.76 -2.20
C GLU A 58 0.88 4.65 -2.91
N PRO A 59 -0.17 4.99 -3.67
CA PRO A 59 -0.91 4.00 -4.43
C PRO A 59 -0.05 3.46 -5.57
N LEU A 60 -0.11 2.16 -5.82
CA LEU A 60 0.54 1.58 -7.00
C LEU A 60 -0.06 2.14 -8.29
N PRO A 61 0.76 2.33 -9.34
CA PRO A 61 0.29 2.86 -10.62
C PRO A 61 -0.60 1.85 -11.36
N LYS A 62 -1.43 2.35 -12.27
CA LYS A 62 -2.11 1.50 -13.27
C LYS A 62 -1.06 0.74 -14.10
N PRO A 63 -1.32 -0.53 -14.48
CA PRO A 63 -2.58 -1.26 -14.39
C PRO A 63 -2.77 -2.06 -13.10
N ILE A 64 -1.87 -1.95 -12.12
CA ILE A 64 -1.93 -2.74 -10.87
C ILE A 64 -3.17 -2.38 -10.07
N ASN A 65 -3.34 -1.09 -9.77
CA ASN A 65 -4.62 -0.58 -9.29
C ASN A 65 -5.54 -0.38 -10.48
N SER A 66 -6.68 -1.05 -10.46
CA SER A 66 -7.70 -0.99 -11.50
C SER A 66 -8.91 -0.18 -10.99
N PRO A 67 -9.93 0.06 -11.82
CA PRO A 67 -11.20 0.61 -11.35
C PRO A 67 -12.03 -0.38 -10.50
N SER A 68 -11.50 -1.58 -10.24
CA SER A 68 -12.15 -2.62 -9.44
C SER A 68 -11.52 -2.69 -8.05
N ASN A 69 -12.08 -3.51 -7.18
CA ASN A 69 -11.55 -3.73 -5.84
C ASN A 69 -10.31 -4.64 -5.90
N GLU A 70 -9.13 -4.10 -5.58
CA GLU A 70 -7.92 -4.89 -5.40
C GLU A 70 -7.91 -5.54 -4.00
N GLY A 71 -7.63 -6.85 -3.97
CA GLY A 71 -7.46 -7.57 -2.71
C GLY A 71 -6.08 -7.35 -2.09
N SER A 72 -5.73 -8.19 -1.11
CA SER A 72 -4.37 -8.24 -0.58
C SER A 72 -3.40 -8.80 -1.60
N ALA A 73 -2.23 -8.20 -1.70
CA ALA A 73 -1.13 -8.69 -2.54
C ALA A 73 0.05 -9.14 -1.70
N CYS A 74 0.82 -10.10 -2.22
CA CYS A 74 2.05 -10.56 -1.58
C CYS A 74 3.26 -10.43 -2.52
N PHE A 75 4.44 -10.20 -1.95
CA PHE A 75 5.66 -10.23 -2.74
C PHE A 75 6.06 -11.67 -3.08
N SER A 76 6.56 -11.86 -4.30
CA SER A 76 7.31 -13.05 -4.69
C SER A 76 8.58 -13.19 -3.86
N HIS A 77 9.13 -14.40 -3.82
CA HIS A 77 10.35 -14.67 -3.08
C HIS A 77 11.55 -13.82 -3.52
N ASP A 78 11.60 -13.42 -4.80
CA ASP A 78 12.63 -12.54 -5.35
C ASP A 78 12.34 -11.05 -5.16
N GLY A 79 11.19 -10.69 -4.57
CA GLY A 79 10.76 -9.32 -4.29
C GLY A 79 10.51 -8.46 -5.54
N ARG A 80 10.51 -9.07 -6.73
CA ARG A 80 10.34 -8.37 -8.02
C ARG A 80 8.92 -8.42 -8.56
N THR A 81 8.13 -9.37 -8.09
CA THR A 81 6.76 -9.60 -8.55
C THR A 81 5.82 -9.51 -7.36
N ILE A 82 4.62 -9.00 -7.59
CA ILE A 82 3.52 -9.04 -6.62
C ILE A 82 2.42 -9.95 -7.17
N PHE A 83 1.81 -10.75 -6.31
CA PHE A 83 0.71 -11.67 -6.61
C PHE A 83 -0.56 -11.27 -5.88
#